data_AF-A0A383A2B0-F1
#
_entry.id   AF-A0A383A2B0-F1
#
_cell.length_a   1.000
_cell.length_b   1.000
_cell.length_c   1.000
_cell.angle_alpha   90.00
_cell.angle_beta   90.00
_cell.angle_gamma   90.00
#
_symmetry.space_group_name_H-M   'P 1'
#
loop_
_entity.id
_entity.type
_entity.pdbx_description
1 polymer ?
#
loop_
_entity_poly.entity_id
_entity_poly.type
_entity_poly.pdbx_seq_one_letter_code
_entity_poly.pdbx_strand_id
1 'polypeptide(L)'
;MNRIKVITAFLATNLVFAFSTTVNAETGTGSSYLDAGVYYSDIELPLNFEQEQIKALESGIVFNLELKFQIVDVRNWRPDRNIGVLTQTYTIEFNAFTRRYSVTNNNTGWQVSMSTIDEVSSYLRKIKKLPL
;
A
#
# COMPACT_ATOMS: atom_id res chain seq x y z
N MET A 1 -58.78 4.13 -19.46
CA MET A 1 -57.71 5.10 -19.79
C MET A 1 -57.34 5.75 -18.47
N ASN A 2 -56.22 5.52 -17.78
CA ASN A 2 -54.85 5.27 -18.17
C ASN A 2 -54.14 4.29 -17.19
N ARG A 3 -53.23 3.50 -17.75
CA ARG A 3 -52.34 2.57 -17.03
C ARG A 3 -51.11 3.34 -16.55
N ILE A 4 -50.80 3.29 -15.26
CA ILE A 4 -49.52 3.79 -14.74
C ILE A 4 -48.59 2.58 -14.59
N LYS A 5 -47.50 2.59 -15.36
CA LYS A 5 -46.40 1.62 -15.30
C LYS A 5 -45.41 2.10 -14.25
N VAL A 6 -45.10 1.25 -13.26
CA VAL A 6 -43.94 1.45 -12.38
C VAL A 6 -42.75 0.76 -13.03
N ILE A 7 -41.74 1.54 -13.39
CA ILE A 7 -40.48 1.07 -13.97
C ILE A 7 -39.54 0.76 -12.81
N THR A 8 -39.17 -0.50 -12.66
CA THR A 8 -38.14 -0.94 -11.70
C THR A 8 -36.78 -0.49 -12.22
N ALA A 9 -36.16 0.48 -11.55
CA ALA A 9 -34.76 0.81 -11.78
C ALA A 9 -33.89 -0.16 -10.98
N PHE A 10 -33.27 -1.12 -11.67
CA PHE A 10 -32.21 -1.93 -11.09
C PHE A 10 -30.97 -1.05 -10.98
N LEU A 11 -30.72 -0.48 -9.81
CA LEU A 11 -29.42 0.10 -9.53
C LEU A 11 -28.49 -1.08 -9.23
N ALA A 12 -27.76 -1.54 -10.24
CA ALA A 12 -26.62 -2.43 -10.04
C ALA A 12 -25.54 -1.63 -9.32
N THR A 13 -25.67 -1.54 -7.99
CA THR A 13 -24.60 -1.05 -7.15
C THR A 13 -23.46 -2.04 -7.32
N ASN A 14 -22.45 -1.68 -8.11
CA ASN A 14 -21.18 -2.38 -8.11
C ASN A 14 -20.63 -2.24 -6.69
N LEU A 15 -20.87 -3.29 -5.90
CA LEU A 15 -20.42 -3.41 -4.53
C LEU A 15 -18.92 -3.70 -4.61
N VAL A 16 -18.11 -2.64 -4.78
CA VAL A 16 -16.67 -2.74 -4.58
C VAL A 16 -16.47 -2.93 -3.08
N PHE A 17 -16.38 -4.18 -2.66
CA PHE A 17 -15.91 -4.52 -1.32
C PHE A 17 -14.43 -4.14 -1.25
N ALA A 18 -14.15 -2.90 -0.87
CA ALA A 18 -12.85 -2.53 -0.36
C ALA A 18 -12.73 -3.16 1.04
N PHE A 19 -12.27 -4.41 1.10
CA PHE A 19 -11.81 -5.01 2.35
C PHE A 19 -10.57 -4.23 2.80
N SER A 20 -10.75 -3.22 3.65
CA SER A 20 -9.64 -2.53 4.31
C SER A 20 -9.30 -3.28 5.60
N THR A 21 -8.35 -4.20 5.55
CA THR A 21 -7.74 -4.75 6.77
C THR A 21 -6.65 -3.79 7.23
N THR A 22 -6.88 -3.07 8.31
CA THR A 22 -5.82 -2.29 8.96
C THR A 22 -4.98 -3.24 9.82
N VAL A 23 -3.81 -3.63 9.33
CA VAL A 23 -2.81 -4.31 10.17
C VAL A 23 -2.00 -3.23 10.87
N ASN A 24 -2.00 -3.23 12.21
CA ASN A 24 -1.03 -2.45 12.96
C ASN A 24 0.33 -3.09 12.69
N ALA A 25 1.17 -2.42 11.90
CA ALA A 25 2.50 -2.93 11.59
C ALA A 25 3.29 -3.10 12.89
N GLU A 26 3.88 -4.29 13.07
CA GLU A 26 4.95 -4.50 14.03
C GLU A 26 6.05 -3.46 13.79
N THR A 27 6.73 -3.02 14.85
CA THR A 27 7.77 -1.99 14.78
C THR A 27 8.83 -2.34 13.73
N GLY A 28 8.78 -1.67 12.58
CA GLY A 28 9.81 -1.77 11.56
C GLY A 28 11.14 -1.18 12.04
N THR A 29 12.24 -1.60 11.42
CA THR A 29 13.54 -0.99 11.68
C THR A 29 13.79 0.11 10.66
N GLY A 30 14.55 1.14 11.05
CA GLY A 30 14.88 2.22 10.15
C GLY A 30 16.15 2.93 10.55
N SER A 31 16.80 3.56 9.57
CA SER A 31 17.99 4.37 9.79
C SER A 31 17.91 5.63 8.93
N SER A 32 18.18 6.77 9.55
CA SER A 32 18.18 8.05 8.87
C SER A 32 19.60 8.55 8.61
N TYR A 33 19.79 9.22 7.48
CA TYR A 33 21.08 9.76 7.05
C TYR A 33 20.89 11.06 6.28
N LEU A 34 21.95 11.87 6.25
CA LEU A 34 22.01 13.09 5.46
C LEU A 34 22.70 12.79 4.12
N ASP A 35 22.02 13.07 3.01
CA ASP A 35 22.57 12.94 1.65
C ASP A 35 22.29 14.23 0.89
N ALA A 36 23.34 14.88 0.36
CA ALA A 36 23.26 16.15 -0.36
C ALA A 36 22.44 17.27 0.33
N GLY A 37 22.45 17.33 1.67
CA GLY A 37 21.72 18.34 2.45
C GLY A 37 20.24 18.03 2.69
N VAL A 38 19.75 16.86 2.28
CA VAL A 38 18.40 16.37 2.54
C VAL A 38 18.48 15.17 3.48
N TYR A 39 17.63 15.13 4.50
CA TYR A 39 17.51 13.97 5.38
C TYR A 39 16.67 12.89 4.69
N TYR A 40 17.20 11.67 4.69
CA TYR A 40 16.52 10.49 4.16
C TYR A 40 16.41 9.42 5.24
N SER A 41 15.45 8.53 5.06
CA SER A 41 15.29 7.32 5.85
C SER A 41 15.22 6.09 4.96
N ASP A 42 15.94 5.06 5.37
CA ASP A 42 15.74 3.71 4.88
C ASP A 42 14.95 2.94 5.94
N ILE A 43 13.86 2.32 5.54
CA ILE A 43 12.92 1.64 6.43
C ILE A 43 12.74 0.21 5.96
N GLU A 44 12.76 -0.73 6.91
CA GLU A 44 12.41 -2.13 6.69
C GLU A 44 11.17 -2.50 7.53
N LEU A 45 10.14 -2.94 6.83
CA LEU A 45 8.85 -3.32 7.41
C LEU A 45 8.75 -4.85 7.47
N PRO A 46 8.15 -5.42 8.53
CA PRO A 46 7.83 -6.84 8.60
C PRO A 46 6.53 -7.13 7.84
N LEU A 47 6.58 -7.02 6.51
CA LEU A 47 5.43 -7.25 5.63
C LEU A 47 5.54 -8.64 4.98
N ASN A 48 4.52 -9.48 5.19
CA ASN A 48 4.35 -10.76 4.51
C ASN A 48 2.88 -10.91 4.09
N PHE A 49 2.61 -11.74 3.08
CA PHE A 49 1.25 -12.06 2.67
C PHE A 49 0.83 -13.41 3.23
N GLU A 50 -0.38 -13.46 3.78
CA GLU A 50 -1.00 -14.70 4.23
C GLU A 50 -1.45 -15.56 3.04
N GLN A 51 -1.61 -16.87 3.25
CA GLN A 51 -1.95 -17.79 2.16
C GLN A 51 -3.29 -17.44 1.49
N GLU A 52 -4.27 -16.97 2.26
CA GLU A 52 -5.56 -16.50 1.76
C GLU A 52 -5.43 -15.23 0.91
N GLN A 53 -4.52 -14.33 1.29
CA GLN A 53 -4.24 -13.10 0.55
C GLN A 53 -3.57 -13.39 -0.80
N ILE A 54 -2.66 -14.37 -0.82
CA ILE A 54 -2.02 -14.84 -2.05
C ILE A 54 -3.07 -15.43 -3.00
N LYS A 55 -3.94 -16.32 -2.49
CA LYS A 55 -5.04 -16.89 -3.28
C LYS A 55 -5.98 -15.81 -3.83
N ALA A 56 -6.28 -14.79 -3.03
CA ALA A 56 -7.11 -13.66 -3.46
C ALA A 56 -6.44 -12.89 -4.61
N LEU A 57 -5.17 -12.52 -4.48
CA LEU A 57 -4.40 -11.90 -5.56
C LEU A 57 -4.41 -12.75 -6.83
N GLU A 58 -4.09 -14.05 -6.71
CA GLU A 58 -4.03 -14.97 -7.85
C GLU A 58 -5.40 -15.22 -8.51
N SER A 59 -6.50 -15.01 -7.78
CA SER A 59 -7.87 -15.01 -8.31
C SER A 59 -8.25 -13.72 -9.06
N GLY A 60 -7.36 -12.73 -9.09
CA GLY A 60 -7.56 -11.44 -9.76
C GLY A 60 -8.07 -10.32 -8.86
N ILE A 61 -8.12 -10.53 -7.53
CA ILE A 61 -8.47 -9.46 -6.60
C ILE A 61 -7.29 -8.50 -6.49
N VAL A 62 -7.54 -7.20 -6.71
CA VAL A 62 -6.54 -6.14 -6.64
C VAL A 62 -6.38 -5.66 -5.20
N PHE A 63 -5.15 -5.53 -4.73
CA PHE A 63 -4.83 -5.07 -3.38
C PHE A 63 -4.30 -3.65 -3.42
N ASN A 64 -4.74 -2.80 -2.49
CA ASN A 64 -4.20 -1.46 -2.29
C ASN A 64 -3.57 -1.38 -0.90
N LEU A 65 -2.26 -1.17 -0.87
CA LEU A 65 -1.46 -1.01 0.34
C LEU A 65 -1.20 0.47 0.59
N GLU A 66 -1.65 0.97 1.73
CA GLU A 66 -1.41 2.35 2.17
C GLU A 66 -0.48 2.34 3.38
N LEU A 67 0.72 2.90 3.20
CA LEU A 67 1.73 3.03 4.24
C LEU A 67 1.77 4.48 4.72
N LYS A 68 1.42 4.69 5.99
CA LYS A 68 1.44 6.01 6.65
C LYS A 68 2.63 6.11 7.58
N PHE A 69 3.53 7.03 7.29
CA PHE A 69 4.69 7.34 8.09
C PHE A 69 4.44 8.65 8.82
N GLN A 70 4.65 8.64 10.14
CA GLN A 70 4.72 9.85 10.94
C GLN A 70 6.19 10.16 11.22
N ILE A 71 6.61 11.37 10.91
CA ILE A 71 7.98 11.83 11.15
C ILE A 71 7.98 12.64 12.44
N VAL A 72 8.79 12.21 13.41
CA VAL A 72 8.85 12.78 14.75
C VAL A 72 10.28 13.25 15.06
N ASP A 73 10.39 14.51 15.47
CA ASP A 73 11.62 15.10 16.00
C ASP A 73 11.70 14.80 17.51
N VAL A 74 12.58 13.86 17.87
CA VAL A 74 12.77 13.36 19.24
C VAL A 74 13.68 14.30 20.01
N ARG A 75 13.21 14.83 21.14
CA ARG A 75 13.92 15.89 21.89
C ARG A 75 14.13 15.51 23.35
N ASN A 76 15.35 15.70 23.85
CA ASN A 76 15.73 15.24 25.20
C ASN A 76 14.97 15.91 26.36
N TRP A 77 14.55 17.17 26.23
CA TRP A 77 13.99 17.96 27.34
C TRP A 77 12.66 18.64 27.02
N ARG A 78 12.17 18.50 25.79
CA ARG A 78 10.89 19.06 25.33
C ARG A 78 10.03 17.91 24.80
N PRO A 79 8.71 18.06 24.78
CA PRO A 79 7.85 17.14 24.06
C PRO A 79 8.31 16.99 22.61
N ASP A 80 8.29 15.75 22.14
CA ASP A 80 8.56 15.41 20.77
C ASP A 80 7.60 16.16 19.85
N ARG A 81 8.11 16.56 18.69
CA ARG A 81 7.35 17.34 17.72
C ARG A 81 7.11 16.49 16.48
N ASN A 82 5.84 16.33 16.10
CA ASN A 82 5.50 15.84 14.77
C ASN A 82 5.93 16.90 13.74
N ILE A 83 6.78 16.49 12.79
CA ILE A 83 7.31 17.38 11.75
C ILE A 83 6.67 17.13 10.39
N GLY A 84 6.02 15.98 10.19
CA GLY A 84 5.36 15.67 8.94
C GLY A 84 4.69 14.30 8.93
N VAL A 85 3.84 14.12 7.92
CA VAL A 85 3.23 12.84 7.58
C VAL A 85 3.51 12.56 6.12
N LEU A 86 3.92 11.32 5.84
CA LEU A 86 4.13 10.84 4.49
C LEU A 86 3.26 9.62 4.25
N THR A 87 2.57 9.60 3.12
CA THR A 87 1.73 8.46 2.71
C THR A 87 2.23 7.92 1.39
N GLN A 88 2.49 6.61 1.36
CA GLN A 88 2.83 5.87 0.14
C GLN A 88 1.72 4.87 -0.13
N THR A 89 1.20 4.89 -1.35
CA THR A 89 0.12 3.99 -1.78
C THR A 89 0.65 3.12 -2.90
N TYR A 90 0.39 1.82 -2.80
CA TYR A 90 0.77 0.82 -3.78
C TYR A 90 -0.44 0.01 -4.22
N THR A 91 -0.57 -0.23 -5.52
CA THR A 91 -1.52 -1.19 -6.09
C THR A 91 -0.77 -2.46 -6.44
N ILE A 92 -1.28 -3.61 -6.00
CA ILE A 92 -0.70 -4.92 -6.21
C ILE A 92 -1.73 -5.77 -6.97
N GLU A 93 -1.29 -6.33 -8.09
CA GLU A 93 -2.14 -7.11 -8.99
C GLU A 93 -1.41 -8.37 -9.46
N PHE A 94 -2.17 -9.41 -9.80
CA PHE A 94 -1.64 -10.60 -10.47
C PHE A 94 -2.28 -10.75 -11.84
N ASN A 95 -1.44 -10.86 -12.87
CA ASN A 95 -1.89 -11.14 -14.22
C ASN A 95 -1.81 -12.65 -14.50
N ALA A 96 -2.96 -13.30 -14.62
CA ALA A 96 -3.05 -14.74 -14.84
C ALA A 96 -2.50 -15.21 -16.21
N PHE A 97 -2.52 -14.34 -17.23
CA PHE A 97 -2.00 -14.67 -18.56
C PHE A 97 -0.47 -14.70 -18.58
N THR A 98 0.17 -13.71 -17.95
CA THR A 98 1.63 -13.65 -17.88
C THR A 98 2.20 -14.40 -16.68
N ARG A 99 1.36 -14.75 -15.70
CA ARG A 99 1.74 -15.29 -14.39
C ARG A 99 2.75 -14.41 -13.68
N ARG A 100 2.48 -13.11 -13.67
CA ARG A 100 3.34 -12.11 -13.03
C ARG A 100 2.54 -11.24 -12.09
N TYR A 101 3.19 -10.87 -10.99
CA TYR A 101 2.73 -9.82 -10.11
C TYR A 101 3.16 -8.46 -10.68
N SER A 102 2.34 -7.45 -10.46
CA SER A 102 2.71 -6.05 -10.67
C SER A 102 2.47 -5.24 -9.41
N VAL A 103 3.46 -4.43 -9.05
CA VAL A 103 3.37 -3.45 -7.98
C VAL A 103 3.54 -2.08 -8.59
N THR A 104 2.50 -1.25 -8.47
CA THR A 104 2.50 0.14 -8.94
C THR A 104 2.52 1.06 -7.73
N ASN A 105 3.56 1.89 -7.62
CA ASN A 105 3.57 2.99 -6.65
C ASN A 105 2.65 4.09 -7.18
N ASN A 106 1.50 4.31 -6.55
CA ASN A 106 0.50 5.27 -7.01
C ASN A 106 0.94 6.73 -6.84
N ASN A 107 1.93 7.00 -5.98
CA ASN A 107 2.48 8.34 -5.79
C ASN A 107 3.38 8.78 -6.96
N THR A 108 4.09 7.83 -7.58
CA THR A 108 5.08 8.10 -8.63
C THR A 108 4.67 7.58 -10.00
N GLY A 109 3.70 6.67 -10.06
CA GLY A 109 3.30 5.94 -11.27
C GLY A 109 4.29 4.85 -11.69
N TRP A 110 5.39 4.66 -10.95
CA TRP A 110 6.38 3.62 -11.24
C TRP A 110 5.79 2.23 -10.99
N GLN A 111 5.98 1.33 -11.96
CA GLN A 111 5.50 -0.04 -11.88
C GLN A 111 6.66 -1.03 -12.03
N VAL A 112 6.68 -2.05 -11.18
CA VAL A 112 7.63 -3.17 -11.28
C VAL A 112 6.84 -4.47 -11.44
N SER A 113 7.36 -5.37 -12.28
CA SER A 113 6.77 -6.69 -12.48
C SER A 113 7.66 -7.79 -11.91
N MET A 114 7.08 -8.68 -11.11
CA MET A 114 7.76 -9.72 -10.33
C MET A 114 7.16 -11.09 -10.61
N SER A 115 7.95 -12.14 -10.38
CA SER A 115 7.58 -13.51 -10.70
C SER A 115 7.01 -14.26 -9.49
N THR A 116 7.31 -13.82 -8.27
CA THR A 116 6.88 -14.47 -7.02
C THR A 116 6.32 -13.46 -6.02
N ILE A 117 5.48 -13.94 -5.10
CA ILE A 117 5.00 -13.12 -3.98
C ILE A 117 6.13 -12.75 -3.01
N ASP A 118 7.17 -13.57 -2.90
CA ASP A 118 8.34 -13.26 -2.06
C ASP A 118 9.11 -12.04 -2.59
N GLU A 119 9.22 -11.91 -3.92
CA GLU A 119 9.78 -10.71 -4.56
C GLU A 119 8.92 -9.47 -4.24
N VAL A 120 7.59 -9.59 -4.35
CA VAL A 120 6.63 -8.52 -4.00
C VAL A 120 6.78 -8.10 -2.55
N SER A 121 6.82 -9.07 -1.64
CA SER A 121 7.02 -8.84 -0.21
C SER A 121 8.35 -8.13 0.03
N SER A 122 9.45 -8.68 -0.49
CA SER A 122 10.80 -8.10 -0.34
C SER A 122 10.88 -6.65 -0.85
N TYR A 123 10.22 -6.36 -1.97
CA TYR A 123 10.15 -5.00 -2.52
C TYR A 123 9.36 -4.05 -1.63
N LEU A 124 8.16 -4.43 -1.17
CA LEU A 124 7.32 -3.58 -0.32
C LEU A 124 7.86 -3.43 1.10
N ARG A 125 8.62 -4.41 1.59
CA ARG A 125 9.30 -4.38 2.90
C ARG A 125 10.37 -3.30 2.96
N LYS A 126 11.09 -3.04 1.87
CA LYS A 126 12.27 -2.17 1.85
C LYS A 126 11.96 -0.84 1.18
N ILE A 127 11.80 0.19 2.00
CA ILE A 127 11.67 1.57 1.52
C ILE A 127 13.03 2.23 1.64
N LYS A 128 13.51 2.79 0.54
CA LYS A 128 14.84 3.39 0.43
C LYS A 128 14.73 4.85 0.05
N LYS A 129 15.64 5.68 0.58
CA LYS A 129 15.72 7.11 0.29
C LYS A 129 14.37 7.83 0.48
N LEU A 130 13.67 7.55 1.58
CA LEU A 130 12.44 8.26 1.93
C LEU A 130 12.80 9.66 2.46
N PRO A 131 12.43 10.75 1.78
CA PRO A 131 12.76 12.10 2.26
C PRO A 131 12.01 12.40 3.57
N LEU A 132 12.71 13.00 4.53
CA LEU A 132 12.18 13.41 5.85
C LEU A 132 11.95 14.93 5.94
#